data_AF-A0A2M7ZK35-F1
#
_entry.id   AF-A0A2M7ZK35-F1
#
_cell.length_a   1.000
_cell.length_b   1.000
_cell.length_c   1.000
_cell.angle_alpha   90.00
_cell.angle_beta   90.00
_cell.angle_gamma   90.00
#
_symmetry.space_group_name_H-M   'P 1'
#
loop_
_entity.id
_entity.type
_entity.pdbx_description
1 polymer ?
#
loop_
_entity_poly.entity_id
_entity_poly.type
_entity_poly.pdbx_seq_one_letter_code
_entity_poly.pdbx_strand_id
1 'polypeptide(L)'
;MKINEKIDERTLDLIISAAYGDVTFIQKILLYVKKLSDNELKKIYNDYKITAGEVHSIKLEEINLNVENTNNNLTINIISKAVSYVFAKPLNVSFTSIALIIASVTVFLVLNRNSGIQYTQSEMMQAEQDMKYSLAIVGKVFTSAENKLNNEIINDKIRRPIKKGFQTISTLYNK
;
A
#
# COMPACT_ATOMS: atom_id res chain seq x y z
N MET A 1 25.16 -1.37 -22.21
CA MET A 1 24.00 -0.51 -22.50
C MET A 1 23.93 0.50 -21.38
N LYS A 2 24.34 1.75 -21.65
CA LYS A 2 24.31 2.86 -20.68
C LYS A 2 22.90 3.43 -20.67
N ILE A 3 22.31 3.60 -19.50
CA ILE A 3 21.65 4.82 -19.00
C ILE A 3 21.46 4.58 -17.51
N ASN A 4 22.21 5.31 -16.70
CA ASN A 4 22.00 5.42 -15.26
C ASN A 4 22.15 6.91 -14.94
N GLU A 5 21.36 7.73 -15.63
CA GLU A 5 21.10 9.08 -15.13
C GLU A 5 20.14 8.90 -13.98
N LYS A 6 20.73 8.88 -12.79
CA LYS A 6 20.03 8.79 -11.52
C LYS A 6 19.08 9.99 -11.45
N ILE A 7 17.82 9.78 -11.79
CA ILE A 7 16.78 10.82 -11.74
C ILE A 7 16.80 11.41 -10.34
N ASP A 8 16.96 12.73 -10.29
CA ASP A 8 17.00 13.47 -9.04
C ASP A 8 15.76 13.17 -8.18
N GLU A 9 15.97 12.90 -6.90
CA GLU A 9 14.95 12.41 -5.97
C GLU A 9 13.77 13.38 -5.87
N ARG A 10 14.04 14.70 -5.93
CA ARG A 10 12.99 15.73 -5.95
C ARG A 10 12.14 15.68 -7.21
N THR A 11 12.74 15.27 -8.33
CA THR A 11 12.05 15.11 -9.60
C THR A 11 11.19 13.85 -9.60
N LEU A 12 11.65 12.77 -8.96
CA LEU A 12 10.85 11.56 -8.74
C LEU A 12 9.62 11.83 -7.85
N ASP A 13 9.82 12.50 -6.70
CA ASP A 13 8.71 12.90 -5.82
C ASP A 13 7.66 13.73 -6.58
N LEU A 14 8.13 14.70 -7.37
CA LEU A 14 7.26 15.56 -8.18
C LEU A 14 6.45 14.75 -9.20
N ILE A 15 7.05 13.72 -9.81
CA ILE A 15 6.39 12.81 -10.76
C ILE A 15 5.28 12.02 -10.08
N ILE A 16 5.58 11.42 -8.92
CA ILE A 16 4.63 10.59 -8.16
C ILE A 16 3.45 11.46 -7.71
N SER A 17 3.72 12.59 -7.05
CA SER A 17 2.67 13.50 -6.61
C SER A 17 1.81 13.98 -7.79
N ALA A 18 2.43 14.24 -8.95
CA ALA A 18 1.69 14.66 -10.14
C ALA A 18 0.85 13.55 -10.78
N ALA A 19 1.27 12.29 -10.66
CA ALA A 19 0.51 11.14 -11.11
C ALA A 19 -0.73 10.89 -10.23
N TYR A 20 -0.61 11.09 -8.92
CA TYR A 20 -1.71 10.95 -7.94
C TYR A 20 -2.56 12.22 -7.78
N GLY A 21 -2.22 13.31 -8.48
CA GLY A 21 -3.02 14.54 -8.49
C GLY A 21 -2.75 15.50 -7.32
N ASP A 22 -1.76 15.24 -6.48
CA ASP A 22 -1.39 16.03 -5.29
C ASP A 22 -0.26 17.02 -5.60
N VAL A 23 -0.43 17.84 -6.63
CA VAL A 23 0.55 18.87 -7.04
C VAL A 23 -0.08 20.22 -7.32
N THR A 24 0.68 21.27 -7.03
CA THR A 24 0.28 22.65 -7.34
C THR A 24 0.38 22.94 -8.85
N PHE A 25 -0.37 23.95 -9.32
CA PHE A 25 -0.40 24.33 -10.74
C PHE A 25 1.00 24.65 -11.30
N ILE A 26 1.84 25.32 -10.49
CA ILE A 26 3.22 25.70 -10.85
C ILE A 26 4.10 24.45 -11.05
N GLN A 27 3.98 23.48 -10.14
CA GLN A 27 4.69 22.20 -10.22
C GLN A 27 4.28 21.38 -11.44
N LYS A 28 3.00 21.44 -11.83
CA LYS A 28 2.47 20.76 -13.01
C LYS A 28 3.09 21.31 -14.30
N ILE A 29 3.25 22.63 -14.40
CA ILE A 29 3.93 23.30 -15.53
C ILE A 29 5.41 22.93 -15.56
N LEU A 30 6.09 22.97 -14.41
CA LEU A 30 7.51 22.62 -14.31
C LEU A 30 7.78 21.18 -14.77
N LEU A 31 6.91 20.24 -14.35
CA LEU A 31 6.96 18.85 -14.79
C LEU A 31 6.68 18.72 -16.29
N TYR A 32 5.71 19.46 -16.83
CA TYR A 32 5.39 19.45 -18.25
C TYR A 32 6.57 19.87 -19.11
N VAL A 33 7.29 20.93 -18.70
CA VAL A 33 8.51 21.40 -19.37
C VAL A 33 9.63 20.35 -19.28
N LYS A 34 9.89 19.78 -18.10
CA LYS A 34 10.91 18.71 -17.94
C LYS A 34 10.61 17.47 -18.80
N LYS A 35 9.33 17.09 -18.89
CA LYS A 35 8.87 15.93 -19.69
C LYS A 35 9.04 16.13 -21.20
N LEU A 36 9.15 17.37 -21.68
CA LEU A 36 9.41 17.64 -23.11
C LEU A 36 10.86 17.34 -23.48
N SER A 37 11.79 17.48 -22.54
CA SER A 37 13.22 17.27 -22.78
C SER A 37 13.69 15.84 -22.51
N ASP A 38 12.97 15.08 -21.69
CA ASP A 38 13.39 13.76 -21.24
C ASP A 38 12.31 12.68 -21.48
N ASN A 39 12.62 11.76 -22.41
CA ASN A 39 11.76 10.65 -22.78
C ASN A 39 11.66 9.57 -21.70
N GLU A 40 12.68 9.39 -20.87
CA GLU A 40 12.68 8.43 -19.77
C GLU A 40 11.75 8.92 -18.65
N LEU A 41 11.83 10.21 -18.32
CA LEU A 41 10.95 10.87 -17.37
C LEU A 41 9.48 10.80 -17.79
N LYS A 42 9.22 10.93 -19.10
CA LYS A 42 7.88 10.77 -19.69
C LYS A 42 7.34 9.36 -19.51
N LYS A 43 8.19 8.34 -19.67
CA LYS A 43 7.81 6.93 -19.49
C LYS A 43 7.44 6.67 -18.03
N ILE A 44 8.31 7.05 -17.10
CA ILE A 44 8.09 6.86 -15.65
C ILE A 44 6.82 7.57 -15.18
N TYR A 45 6.60 8.81 -15.61
CA TYR A 45 5.35 9.52 -15.31
C TYR A 45 4.10 8.78 -15.81
N ASN A 46 4.17 8.19 -17.00
CA ASN A 46 3.04 7.47 -17.56
C ASN A 46 2.76 6.18 -16.78
N ASP A 47 3.80 5.44 -16.39
CA ASP A 47 3.68 4.23 -15.58
C ASP A 47 2.99 4.54 -14.24
N TYR A 48 3.46 5.56 -13.51
CA TYR A 48 2.82 5.99 -12.26
C TYR A 48 1.39 6.49 -12.46
N LYS A 49 1.10 7.15 -13.58
CA LYS A 49 -0.26 7.63 -13.88
C LYS A 49 -1.21 6.48 -14.17
N ILE A 50 -0.76 5.43 -14.85
CA ILE A 50 -1.55 4.21 -15.08
C ILE A 50 -1.85 3.56 -13.73
N THR A 51 -0.82 3.34 -12.90
CA THR A 51 -0.99 2.77 -11.55
C THR A 51 -1.94 3.60 -10.68
N ALA A 52 -1.80 4.93 -10.68
CA ALA A 52 -2.70 5.80 -9.92
C ALA A 52 -4.16 5.70 -10.41
N GLY A 53 -4.36 5.50 -11.72
CA GLY A 53 -5.67 5.26 -12.31
C GLY A 53 -6.25 3.91 -11.90
N GLU A 54 -5.45 2.85 -11.91
CA GLU A 54 -5.85 1.52 -11.42
C GLU A 54 -6.23 1.57 -9.94
N VAL A 55 -5.40 2.19 -9.09
CA VAL A 55 -5.67 2.36 -7.65
C VAL A 55 -6.96 3.16 -7.42
N HIS A 56 -7.19 4.25 -8.16
CA HIS A 56 -8.44 5.00 -8.07
C HIS A 56 -9.66 4.22 -8.57
N SER A 57 -9.46 3.26 -9.46
CA SER A 57 -10.54 2.43 -10.02
C SER A 57 -10.93 1.26 -9.10
N ILE A 58 -10.14 0.97 -8.07
CA ILE A 58 -10.51 0.01 -7.03
C ILE A 58 -11.75 0.56 -6.34
N LYS A 59 -12.90 -0.01 -6.66
CA LYS A 59 -14.13 0.26 -5.95
C LYS A 59 -13.89 -0.12 -4.50
N LEU A 60 -14.06 0.83 -3.59
CA LEU A 60 -14.24 0.52 -2.18
C LEU A 60 -15.50 -0.34 -2.11
N GLU A 61 -15.34 -1.66 -2.03
CA GLU A 61 -16.43 -2.52 -1.60
C GLU A 61 -16.89 -1.95 -0.26
N GLU A 62 -18.15 -1.50 -0.22
CA GLU A 62 -18.78 -1.11 1.02
C GLU A 62 -18.63 -2.28 1.98
N ILE A 63 -17.77 -2.13 2.98
CA ILE A 63 -17.65 -3.06 4.09
C ILE A 63 -19.00 -3.00 4.81
N ASN A 64 -19.95 -3.82 4.37
CA ASN A 64 -21.22 -4.02 5.00
C ASN A 64 -20.95 -4.68 6.36
N LEU A 65 -20.87 -3.87 7.41
CA LEU A 65 -20.77 -4.33 8.80
C LEU A 65 -22.10 -4.92 9.32
N ASN A 66 -23.02 -5.30 8.43
CA ASN A 66 -24.22 -6.03 8.82
C ASN A 66 -23.89 -7.51 8.96
N VAL A 67 -23.73 -7.92 10.21
CA VAL A 67 -23.78 -9.32 10.65
C VAL A 67 -25.03 -9.96 10.05
N GLU A 68 -24.79 -11.02 9.28
CA GLU A 68 -25.76 -11.77 8.50
C GLU A 68 -27.05 -12.07 9.28
N ASN A 69 -28.17 -11.79 8.63
CA ASN A 69 -29.15 -12.85 8.47
C ASN A 69 -29.86 -12.60 7.14
N THR A 70 -29.63 -13.46 6.14
CA THR A 70 -30.64 -14.01 5.23
C THR A 70 -29.95 -14.68 4.06
N ASN A 71 -29.96 -16.02 4.13
CA ASN A 71 -30.02 -16.98 3.02
C ASN A 71 -30.31 -16.36 1.66
N ASN A 72 -29.34 -16.30 0.75
CA ASN A 72 -29.61 -16.18 -0.67
C ASN A 72 -28.58 -16.96 -1.49
N ASN A 73 -29.10 -17.92 -2.26
CA ASN A 73 -28.47 -18.81 -3.21
C ASN A 73 -27.27 -18.20 -3.97
N LEU A 74 -26.06 -18.42 -3.46
CA LEU A 74 -24.84 -18.28 -4.25
C LEU A 74 -24.64 -19.58 -5.04
N THR A 75 -24.53 -19.46 -6.34
CA THR A 75 -24.07 -20.50 -7.25
C THR A 75 -22.66 -20.94 -6.81
N ILE A 76 -22.62 -22.01 -6.01
CA ILE A 76 -21.41 -22.50 -5.37
C ILE A 76 -20.50 -23.09 -6.45
N ASN A 77 -19.47 -22.32 -6.81
CA ASN A 77 -18.34 -22.77 -7.59
C ASN A 77 -17.74 -24.04 -6.93
N ILE A 78 -17.45 -25.09 -7.69
CA ILE A 78 -17.03 -26.41 -7.16
C ILE A 78 -15.83 -26.27 -6.21
N ILE A 79 -14.98 -25.27 -6.47
CA ILE A 79 -13.81 -24.91 -5.66
C ILE A 79 -14.22 -24.38 -4.28
N SER A 80 -15.22 -23.51 -4.17
CA SER A 80 -15.66 -22.98 -2.87
C SER A 80 -16.37 -24.06 -2.03
N LYS A 81 -17.00 -25.05 -2.69
CA LYS A 81 -17.57 -26.23 -2.01
C LYS A 81 -16.49 -27.16 -1.45
N ALA A 82 -15.38 -27.34 -2.19
CA ALA A 82 -14.24 -28.14 -1.72
C ALA A 82 -13.54 -27.48 -0.52
N VAL A 83 -13.32 -26.17 -0.59
CA VAL A 83 -12.79 -25.37 0.52
C VAL A 83 -13.74 -25.46 1.72
N SER A 84 -15.05 -25.24 1.53
CA SER A 84 -16.05 -25.37 2.58
C SER A 84 -16.06 -26.76 3.24
N TYR A 85 -15.86 -27.85 2.50
CA TYR A 85 -15.80 -29.20 3.07
C TYR A 85 -14.59 -29.42 3.99
N VAL A 86 -13.44 -28.83 3.64
CA VAL A 86 -12.22 -28.88 4.46
C VAL A 86 -12.41 -28.09 5.75
N PHE A 87 -13.09 -26.95 5.69
CA PHE A 87 -13.27 -26.05 6.84
C PHE A 87 -14.50 -26.36 7.72
N ALA A 88 -15.58 -26.92 7.16
CA ALA A 88 -16.85 -27.08 7.89
C ALA A 88 -16.96 -28.37 8.72
N LYS A 89 -16.14 -29.38 8.47
CA LYS A 89 -16.18 -30.65 9.25
C LYS A 89 -14.79 -31.31 9.39
N PRO A 90 -14.00 -30.99 10.42
CA PRO A 90 -12.71 -31.65 10.66
C PRO A 90 -12.84 -32.99 11.40
N LEU A 91 -13.92 -33.76 11.21
CA LEU A 91 -14.19 -34.94 12.06
C LEU A 91 -13.86 -36.30 11.44
N ASN A 92 -13.44 -36.37 10.17
CA ASN A 92 -13.03 -37.64 9.54
C ASN A 92 -11.81 -37.49 8.62
N VAL A 93 -10.87 -36.59 8.94
CA VAL A 93 -9.58 -36.54 8.25
C VAL A 93 -8.78 -37.76 8.73
N SER A 94 -8.79 -38.83 7.93
CA SER A 94 -8.06 -40.06 8.22
C SER A 94 -6.59 -39.74 8.55
N PHE A 95 -6.02 -40.37 9.58
CA PHE A 95 -4.62 -40.19 9.97
C PHE A 95 -3.65 -40.37 8.80
N THR A 96 -4.02 -41.19 7.81
CA THR A 96 -3.28 -41.35 6.55
C THR A 96 -3.19 -40.06 5.74
N SER A 97 -4.24 -39.24 5.66
CA SER A 97 -4.23 -37.96 4.94
C SER A 97 -3.31 -36.94 5.59
N ILE A 98 -3.33 -36.88 6.92
CA ILE A 98 -2.44 -36.01 7.71
C ILE A 98 -0.99 -36.47 7.56
N ALA A 99 -0.74 -37.78 7.65
CA ALA A 99 0.59 -38.37 7.47
C ALA A 99 1.15 -38.11 6.05
N LEU A 100 0.29 -38.14 5.02
CA LEU A 100 0.69 -37.85 3.64
C LEU A 100 1.07 -36.38 3.45
N ILE A 101 0.32 -35.45 4.06
CA ILE A 101 0.65 -34.02 4.05
C ILE A 101 1.97 -33.78 4.78
N ILE A 102 2.15 -34.36 5.98
CA ILE A 102 3.38 -34.21 6.76
C ILE A 102 4.58 -34.82 5.99
N ALA A 103 4.41 -35.99 5.39
CA ALA A 103 5.45 -36.63 4.59
C ALA A 103 5.81 -35.80 3.36
N SER A 104 4.81 -35.25 2.65
CA SER A 104 5.01 -34.36 1.51
C SER A 104 5.80 -33.11 1.89
N VAL A 105 5.41 -32.43 2.97
CA VAL A 105 6.10 -31.23 3.47
C VAL A 105 7.53 -31.57 3.90
N THR A 106 7.72 -32.70 4.59
CA THR A 106 9.04 -33.14 5.04
C THR A 106 9.96 -33.47 3.86
N VAL A 107 9.45 -34.18 2.86
CA VAL A 107 10.20 -34.49 1.62
C VAL A 107 10.56 -33.20 0.88
N PHE A 108 9.63 -32.25 0.77
CA PHE A 108 9.90 -30.96 0.14
C PHE A 108 10.99 -30.17 0.88
N LEU A 109 10.93 -30.12 2.22
CA LEU A 109 11.95 -29.44 3.04
C LEU A 109 13.31 -30.13 3.00
N VAL A 110 13.35 -31.46 2.92
CA VAL A 110 14.61 -32.22 2.85
C VAL A 110 15.23 -32.14 1.45
N LEU A 111 14.44 -32.15 0.38
CA LEU A 111 14.93 -32.01 -0.99
C LEU A 111 15.41 -30.59 -1.31
N ASN A 112 14.78 -29.55 -0.74
CA ASN A 112 15.21 -28.15 -0.93
C ASN A 112 16.40 -27.73 -0.06
N ARG A 113 16.94 -28.60 0.81
CA ARG A 113 18.06 -28.26 1.69
C ARG A 113 19.39 -27.98 0.95
N ASN A 114 19.48 -28.31 -0.34
CA ASN A 114 20.75 -28.26 -1.07
C ASN A 114 20.90 -27.12 -2.09
N SER A 115 19.97 -26.16 -2.14
CA SER A 115 20.25 -24.89 -2.81
C SER A 115 20.66 -23.86 -1.76
N GLY A 116 21.89 -23.98 -1.26
CA GLY A 116 22.53 -22.86 -0.59
C GLY A 116 22.69 -21.75 -1.61
N ILE A 117 21.70 -20.87 -1.73
CA ILE A 117 21.79 -19.67 -2.57
C ILE A 117 22.90 -18.83 -1.93
N GLN A 118 24.10 -18.91 -2.49
CA GLN A 118 25.21 -18.06 -2.09
C GLN A 118 25.04 -16.73 -2.81
N TYR A 119 24.48 -15.76 -2.10
CA TYR A 119 24.41 -14.39 -2.58
C TYR A 119 25.82 -13.83 -2.71
N THR A 120 26.07 -13.14 -3.82
CA THR A 120 27.29 -12.36 -4.02
C THR A 120 27.28 -11.16 -3.07
N GLN A 121 28.47 -10.67 -2.69
CA GLN A 121 28.60 -9.45 -1.88
C GLN A 121 27.87 -8.25 -2.52
N SER A 122 27.84 -8.17 -3.85
CA SER A 122 27.08 -7.16 -4.59
C SER A 122 25.58 -7.27 -4.39
N GLU A 123 25.01 -8.48 -4.42
CA GLU A 123 23.57 -8.68 -4.18
C GLU A 123 23.19 -8.34 -2.74
N MET A 124 24.06 -8.66 -1.78
CA MET A 124 23.86 -8.30 -0.37
C MET A 124 23.89 -6.78 -0.17
N MET A 125 24.86 -6.08 -0.78
CA MET A 125 24.94 -4.61 -0.70
C MET A 125 23.74 -3.93 -1.37
N GLN A 126 23.27 -4.46 -2.50
CA GLN A 126 22.10 -3.94 -3.18
C GLN A 126 20.83 -4.14 -2.34
N ALA A 127 20.63 -5.32 -1.74
CA ALA A 127 19.51 -5.58 -0.85
C ALA A 127 19.54 -4.67 0.40
N GLU A 128 20.71 -4.41 0.97
CA GLU A 128 20.84 -3.47 2.10
C GLU A 128 20.47 -2.04 1.68
N GLN A 129 20.87 -1.62 0.49
CA GLN A 129 20.52 -0.31 -0.05
C GLN A 129 19.01 -0.18 -0.32
N ASP A 130 18.39 -1.20 -0.90
CA ASP A 130 16.95 -1.23 -1.18
C ASP A 130 16.13 -1.26 0.12
N MET A 131 16.60 -1.98 1.14
CA MET A 131 16.01 -1.98 2.48
C MET A 131 16.08 -0.60 3.12
N LYS A 132 17.25 0.05 3.10
CA LYS A 132 17.42 1.41 3.65
C LYS A 132 16.52 2.41 2.95
N TYR A 133 16.40 2.32 1.62
CA TYR A 133 15.53 3.19 0.84
C TYR A 133 14.05 2.97 1.18
N SER A 134 13.62 1.71 1.28
CA SER A 134 12.26 1.36 1.66
C SER A 134 11.89 1.86 3.06
N LEU A 135 12.80 1.70 4.04
CA LEU A 135 12.63 2.22 5.40
C LEU A 135 12.56 3.75 5.43
N ALA A 136 13.36 4.44 4.61
CA ALA A 136 13.32 5.88 4.49
C ALA A 136 11.98 6.38 3.93
N ILE A 137 11.44 5.70 2.91
CA ILE A 137 10.10 6.01 2.36
C ILE A 137 9.03 5.85 3.43
N VAL A 138 9.04 4.73 4.17
CA VAL A 138 8.07 4.48 5.24
C VAL A 138 8.15 5.59 6.29
N GLY A 139 9.36 5.94 6.75
CA GLY A 139 9.56 7.02 7.71
C GLY A 139 9.01 8.37 7.22
N LYS A 140 9.21 8.70 5.94
CA LYS A 140 8.71 9.93 5.32
C LYS A 140 7.18 9.96 5.25
N VAL A 141 6.55 8.84 4.91
CA VAL A 141 5.08 8.71 4.88
C VAL A 141 4.51 8.88 6.28
N PHE A 142 5.05 8.19 7.28
CA PHE A 142 4.60 8.31 8.67
C PHE A 142 4.77 9.73 9.20
N THR A 143 5.92 10.37 8.96
CA THR A 143 6.15 11.76 9.38
C THR A 143 5.18 12.73 8.72
N SER A 144 4.88 12.52 7.44
CA SER A 144 3.91 13.36 6.71
C SER A 144 2.49 13.16 7.22
N ALA A 145 2.11 11.91 7.51
CA ALA A 145 0.81 11.58 8.10
C ALA A 145 0.65 12.19 9.50
N GLU A 146 1.68 12.09 10.34
CA GLU A 146 1.69 12.70 11.68
C GLU A 146 1.54 14.22 11.61
N ASN A 147 2.27 14.88 10.70
CA ASN A 147 2.16 16.32 10.51
C ASN A 147 0.76 16.75 10.04
N LYS A 148 0.17 16.03 9.08
CA LYS A 148 -1.22 16.29 8.64
C LYS A 148 -2.22 16.10 9.78
N LEU A 149 -2.08 15.02 10.56
CA LEU A 149 -2.96 14.74 11.69
C LEU A 149 -2.88 15.86 12.74
N ASN A 150 -1.68 16.22 13.17
CA ASN A 150 -1.48 17.21 14.22
C ASN A 150 -1.87 18.63 13.79
N ASN A 151 -1.44 19.06 12.61
CA ASN A 151 -1.64 20.44 12.19
C ASN A 151 -3.03 20.67 11.59
N GLU A 152 -3.45 19.85 10.62
CA GLU A 152 -4.70 20.10 9.91
C GLU A 152 -5.91 19.59 10.69
N ILE A 153 -5.83 18.40 11.28
CA ILE A 153 -6.98 17.79 11.96
C ILE A 153 -7.07 18.29 13.40
N ILE A 154 -6.05 18.03 14.23
CA ILE A 154 -6.13 18.33 15.66
C ILE A 154 -6.16 19.85 15.90
N ASN A 155 -5.22 20.60 15.34
CA ASN A 155 -5.16 22.04 15.61
C ASN A 155 -6.26 22.82 14.87
N ASP A 156 -6.40 22.66 13.56
CA ASP A 156 -7.32 23.49 12.77
C ASP A 156 -8.77 23.01 12.79
N LYS A 157 -9.03 21.71 12.62
CA LYS A 157 -10.41 21.20 12.57
C LYS A 157 -11.05 20.94 13.93
N ILE A 158 -10.27 20.68 14.98
CA ILE A 158 -10.81 20.37 16.32
C ILE A 158 -10.56 21.53 17.29
N ARG A 159 -9.30 21.86 17.57
CA ARG A 159 -8.94 22.79 18.65
C ARG A 159 -9.42 24.21 18.38
N ARG A 160 -9.28 24.70 17.14
CA ARG A 160 -9.68 26.05 16.74
C ARG A 160 -11.20 26.30 16.83
N PRO A 161 -12.10 25.44 16.33
CA PRO A 161 -13.54 25.62 16.53
C PRO A 161 -13.96 25.49 18.00
N ILE A 162 -13.37 24.59 18.79
CA ILE A 162 -13.63 24.52 20.24
C ILE A 162 -13.28 25.85 20.92
N LYS A 163 -12.10 26.40 20.63
CA LYS A 163 -11.66 27.70 21.18
C LYS A 163 -12.62 28.82 20.79
N LYS A 164 -13.10 28.85 19.54
CA LYS A 164 -14.12 29.81 19.10
C LYS A 164 -15.43 29.61 19.87
N GLY A 165 -15.87 28.36 20.08
CA GLY A 165 -17.05 28.05 20.88
C GLY A 165 -16.97 28.61 22.30
N PHE A 166 -15.86 28.39 23.00
CA PHE A 166 -15.63 28.96 24.33
C PHE A 166 -15.61 30.50 24.34
N GLN A 167 -14.99 31.13 23.33
CA GLN A 167 -15.00 32.58 23.19
C GLN A 167 -16.42 33.13 22.96
N THR A 168 -17.22 32.47 22.13
CA THR A 168 -18.62 32.84 21.90
C THR A 168 -19.43 32.74 23.19
N ILE A 169 -19.30 31.63 23.94
CA ILE A 169 -19.98 31.47 25.24
C ILE A 169 -19.56 32.59 26.19
N SER A 170 -18.27 32.86 26.33
CA SER A 170 -17.76 33.93 27.20
C SER A 170 -18.29 35.30 26.79
N THR A 171 -18.43 35.58 25.49
CA THR A 171 -18.96 36.85 24.99
C THR A 171 -20.46 36.99 25.25
N LEU A 172 -21.22 35.89 25.21
CA LEU A 172 -22.64 35.86 25.51
C LEU A 172 -22.95 35.93 27.02
N TYR A 173 -22.05 35.42 27.87
CA TYR A 173 -22.23 35.40 29.33
C TYR A 173 -21.63 36.61 30.06
N ASN A 174 -20.62 37.28 29.50
CA ASN A 174 -20.04 38.52 30.05
C ASN A 174 -20.69 39.79 29.47
N LYS A 175 -21.96 39.70 29.07
CA LYS A 175 -22.80 40.83 28.66
C LYS A 175 -23.99 40.91 29.60
#